data_AF-A0A0L0BYW6-F1
#
_entry.id   AF-A0A0L0BYW6-F1
#
_cell.length_a   1.000
_cell.length_b   1.000
_cell.length_c   1.000
_cell.angle_alpha   90.00
_cell.angle_beta   90.00
_cell.angle_gamma   90.00
#
_symmetry.space_group_name_H-M   'P 1'
#
loop_
_entity.id
_entity.type
_entity.pdbx_description
1 polymer ?
#
loop_
_entity_poly.entity_id
_entity_poly.type
_entity_poly.pdbx_seq_one_letter_code
_entity_poly.pdbx_strand_id
1 'polypeptide(L)'
;MDSLLISEEIKQLKRLREFYEDQLKLVGIEMCDLGDDIHNLLDEAVELQRVTNLQDMSLTNLQTFYYKKKKEHLDNKAIIVQLKNEIKKQQKQIEKEQNECNLLEKFTTSINKRLVSEAQMQSSVQDIESSMKKLQEHLDTLNIPDDFNIDELIQKVELLKNEKSKDKKEF
;
A
#
# COMPACT_ATOMS: atom_id res chain seq x y z
N MET A 1 -3.80 44.43 69.20
CA MET A 1 -4.22 45.13 67.96
C MET A 1 -4.30 44.12 66.81
N ASP A 2 -3.28 43.27 66.65
CA ASP A 2 -3.22 42.24 65.60
C ASP A 2 -4.34 41.19 65.62
N SER A 3 -4.78 40.74 66.80
CA SER A 3 -5.87 39.75 66.89
C SER A 3 -7.23 40.26 66.39
N LEU A 4 -7.48 41.57 66.48
CA LEU A 4 -8.69 42.20 65.96
C LEU A 4 -8.63 42.35 64.43
N LEU A 5 -7.48 42.75 63.89
CA LEU A 5 -7.25 42.83 62.45
C LEU A 5 -7.41 41.46 61.77
N ILE A 6 -6.82 40.42 62.36
CA ILE A 6 -6.94 39.04 61.86
C ILE A 6 -8.41 38.56 61.92
N SER A 7 -9.15 38.92 62.97
CA SER A 7 -10.57 38.56 63.08
C SER A 7 -11.43 39.24 62.01
N GLU A 8 -11.12 40.50 61.71
CA GLU A 8 -11.77 41.28 60.66
C GLU A 8 -11.48 40.68 59.26
N GLU A 9 -10.22 40.30 59.02
CA GLU A 9 -9.76 39.69 57.76
C GLU A 9 -10.39 38.31 57.54
N ILE A 10 -10.47 37.48 58.59
CA ILE A 10 -11.19 36.19 58.54
C ILE A 10 -12.67 36.40 58.21
N LYS A 11 -13.31 37.44 58.77
CA LYS A 11 -14.70 37.77 58.44
C LYS A 11 -14.87 38.20 56.99
N GLN A 12 -13.94 38.99 56.46
CA GLN A 12 -13.97 39.42 55.06
C GLN A 12 -13.79 38.23 54.11
N LEU A 13 -12.85 37.34 54.39
CA LEU A 13 -12.63 36.11 53.61
C LEU A 13 -13.84 35.18 53.64
N LYS A 14 -14.52 35.04 54.79
CA LYS A 14 -15.76 34.25 54.89
C LYS A 14 -16.89 34.83 54.03
N ARG A 15 -17.11 36.15 54.09
CA ARG A 15 -18.12 36.81 53.25
C ARG A 15 -17.81 36.69 51.76
N LEU A 16 -16.53 36.81 51.40
CA LEU A 16 -16.09 36.68 50.02
C LEU A 16 -16.30 35.25 49.50
N ARG A 17 -16.00 34.25 50.33
CA ARG A 17 -16.29 32.84 50.03
C ARG A 17 -17.79 32.62 49.81
N GLU A 18 -18.63 33.06 50.75
CA GLU A 18 -20.09 32.90 50.65
C GLU A 18 -20.63 33.56 49.37
N PHE A 19 -20.15 34.76 49.04
CA PHE A 19 -20.53 35.47 47.82
C PHE A 19 -20.21 34.67 46.54
N TYR A 20 -19.01 34.10 46.44
CA TYR A 20 -18.65 33.29 45.26
C TYR A 20 -19.36 31.93 45.23
N GLU A 21 -19.57 31.29 46.39
CA GLU A 21 -20.37 30.06 46.46
C GLU A 21 -21.80 30.29 45.96
N ASP A 22 -22.42 31.41 46.31
CA ASP A 22 -23.76 31.76 45.83
C ASP A 22 -23.77 32.06 44.32
N GLN A 23 -22.75 32.75 43.80
CA GLN A 23 -22.62 32.97 42.35
C GLN A 23 -22.46 31.66 41.57
N LEU A 24 -21.71 30.70 42.10
CA LEU A 24 -21.51 29.39 41.46
C LEU A 24 -22.76 28.52 41.51
N LYS A 25 -23.51 28.56 42.64
CA LYS A 25 -24.82 27.90 42.75
C LYS A 25 -25.82 28.43 41.73
N LEU A 26 -25.80 29.73 41.42
CA LEU A 26 -26.69 30.33 40.41
C LEU A 26 -26.48 29.77 38.99
N VAL A 27 -25.28 29.27 38.68
CA VAL A 27 -24.97 28.59 37.41
C VAL A 27 -24.98 27.06 37.53
N GLY A 28 -25.46 26.52 38.66
CA GLY A 28 -25.57 25.09 38.90
C GLY A 28 -24.25 24.37 39.08
N ILE A 29 -23.20 25.08 39.53
CA ILE A 29 -21.87 24.52 39.78
C ILE A 29 -21.66 24.50 41.29
N GLU A 30 -21.61 23.31 41.88
CA GLU A 30 -21.12 23.15 43.25
C GLU A 30 -19.60 22.96 43.21
N MET A 31 -18.85 23.75 43.98
CA MET A 31 -17.38 23.64 44.02
C MET A 31 -16.88 22.25 44.41
N CYS A 32 -17.70 21.48 45.13
CA CYS A 32 -17.40 20.13 45.57
C CYS A 32 -17.64 19.05 44.48
N ASP A 33 -18.29 19.41 43.36
CA ASP A 33 -18.57 18.50 42.25
C ASP A 33 -17.52 18.57 41.13
N LEU A 34 -16.53 19.45 41.29
CA LEU A 34 -15.44 19.57 40.33
C LEU A 34 -14.50 18.36 40.49
N GLY A 35 -14.11 17.74 39.37
CA GLY A 35 -13.15 16.65 39.41
C GLY A 35 -11.76 17.11 39.85
N ASP A 36 -10.96 16.19 40.39
CA ASP A 36 -9.60 16.47 40.90
C ASP A 36 -8.71 17.20 39.87
N ASP A 37 -8.85 16.88 38.58
CA ASP A 37 -8.11 17.55 37.50
C ASP A 37 -8.41 19.05 37.42
N ILE A 38 -9.66 19.44 37.68
CA ILE A 38 -10.10 20.84 37.67
C ILE A 38 -9.62 21.55 38.93
N HIS A 39 -9.64 20.87 40.08
CA HIS A 39 -9.07 21.39 41.32
C HIS A 39 -7.57 21.66 41.19
N ASN A 40 -6.82 20.71 40.63
CA ASN A 40 -5.38 20.88 40.36
C ASN A 40 -5.12 22.08 39.44
N LEU A 41 -5.95 22.27 38.41
CA LEU A 41 -5.85 23.42 37.49
C LEU A 41 -6.16 24.76 38.17
N LEU A 42 -7.12 24.78 39.09
CA LEU A 42 -7.44 25.96 39.90
C LEU A 42 -6.30 26.29 40.87
N ASP A 43 -5.71 25.28 41.52
CA ASP A 43 -4.54 25.45 42.39
C ASP A 43 -3.34 26.00 41.61
N GLU A 44 -3.06 25.45 40.41
CA GLU A 44 -2.03 25.98 39.51
C GLU A 44 -2.33 27.43 39.07
N ALA A 45 -3.59 27.76 38.81
CA ALA A 45 -3.99 29.12 38.44
C ALA A 45 -3.78 30.12 39.60
N VAL A 46 -4.09 29.71 40.84
CA VAL A 46 -3.86 30.51 42.05
C VAL A 46 -2.36 30.71 42.29
N GLU A 47 -1.54 29.67 42.14
CA GLU A 47 -0.09 29.79 42.25
C GLU A 47 0.50 30.70 41.16
N LEU A 48 0.00 30.61 39.93
CA LEU A 48 0.36 31.52 38.84
C LEU A 48 -0.01 32.97 39.18
N GLN A 49 -1.20 33.24 39.72
CA GLN A 49 -1.58 34.59 40.16
C GLN A 49 -0.63 35.11 41.25
N ARG A 50 -0.29 34.26 42.22
CA ARG A 50 0.63 34.59 43.32
C ARG A 50 2.01 34.97 42.80
N VAL A 51 2.56 34.19 41.86
CA VAL A 51 3.92 34.42 41.31
C VAL A 51 3.95 35.62 40.35
N THR A 52 2.90 35.82 39.56
CA THR A 52 2.85 36.90 38.56
C THR A 52 2.31 38.22 39.10
N ASN A 53 1.78 38.22 40.32
CA ASN A 53 1.10 39.34 40.98
C ASN A 53 -0.09 39.89 40.14
N LEU A 54 -0.65 39.06 39.26
CA LEU A 54 -1.81 39.39 38.44
C LEU A 54 -3.07 39.14 39.25
N GLN A 55 -3.57 40.20 39.90
CA GLN A 55 -4.79 40.14 40.74
C GLN A 55 -6.06 39.82 39.92
N ASP A 56 -6.06 40.16 38.63
CA ASP A 56 -7.12 39.80 37.68
C ASP A 56 -6.50 39.02 36.52
N MET A 57 -6.30 37.71 36.70
CA MET A 57 -6.08 36.84 35.56
C MET A 57 -7.41 36.75 34.80
N SER A 58 -7.64 37.68 33.88
CA SER A 58 -8.89 37.77 33.12
C SER A 58 -9.24 36.40 32.54
N LEU A 59 -10.36 35.83 33.02
CA LEU A 59 -10.91 34.56 32.54
C LEU A 59 -11.13 34.56 31.01
N THR A 60 -11.24 35.76 30.41
CA THR A 60 -11.31 35.98 28.96
C THR A 60 -10.04 35.50 28.24
N ASN A 61 -8.85 35.68 28.82
CA ASN A 61 -7.60 35.20 28.24
C ASN A 61 -7.51 33.67 28.29
N LEU A 62 -7.98 33.06 29.39
CA LEU A 62 -8.04 31.61 29.53
C LEU A 62 -9.05 31.00 28.54
N GLN A 63 -10.22 31.62 28.39
CA GLN A 63 -11.23 31.22 27.41
C GLN A 63 -10.69 31.31 25.98
N THR A 64 -10.00 32.41 25.65
CA THR A 64 -9.36 32.60 24.34
C THR A 64 -8.30 31.55 24.08
N PHE A 65 -7.45 31.26 25.08
CA PHE A 65 -6.43 30.22 25.00
C PHE A 65 -7.05 28.83 24.80
N TYR A 66 -8.09 28.49 25.57
CA TYR A 66 -8.82 27.23 25.44
C TYR A 66 -9.36 27.04 24.02
N TYR A 67 -10.06 28.03 23.48
CA TYR A 67 -10.62 27.91 22.13
C TYR A 67 -9.55 27.86 21.05
N LYS A 68 -8.44 28.59 21.21
CA LYS A 68 -7.29 28.48 20.30
C LYS A 68 -6.70 27.09 20.31
N LYS A 69 -6.47 26.50 21.50
CA LYS A 69 -5.95 25.14 21.64
C LYS A 69 -6.91 24.08 21.12
N LYS A 70 -8.21 24.24 21.38
CA LYS A 70 -9.24 23.35 20.85
C LYS A 70 -9.29 23.38 19.33
N LYS A 71 -9.16 24.57 18.72
CA LYS A 71 -9.04 24.73 17.27
C LYS A 71 -7.79 24.03 16.73
N GLU A 72 -6.61 24.30 17.30
CA GLU A 72 -5.35 23.64 16.91
C GLU A 72 -5.46 22.11 16.96
N HIS A 73 -6.09 21.57 18.01
CA HIS A 73 -6.31 20.14 18.15
C HIS A 73 -7.24 19.57 17.05
N LEU A 74 -8.33 20.27 16.73
CA LEU A 74 -9.25 19.86 15.66
C LEU A 74 -8.57 19.91 14.28
N ASP A 75 -7.81 20.97 14.00
CA ASP A 75 -7.06 21.13 12.76
C ASP A 75 -6.03 20.00 12.60
N ASN A 76 -5.28 19.70 13.66
CA ASN A 76 -4.34 18.57 13.67
C ASN A 76 -5.04 17.22 13.44
N LYS A 77 -6.21 17.00 14.05
CA LYS A 77 -6.99 15.78 13.84
C LYS A 77 -7.41 15.65 12.37
N ALA A 78 -7.82 16.74 11.73
CA ALA A 78 -8.17 16.75 10.30
C ALA A 78 -6.95 16.42 9.42
N ILE A 79 -5.79 17.04 9.69
CA ILE A 79 -4.54 16.77 8.98
C ILE A 79 -4.13 15.29 9.12
N ILE A 80 -4.20 14.73 10.33
CA ILE A 80 -3.87 13.31 10.57
C ILE A 80 -4.77 12.38 9.73
N VAL A 81 -6.07 12.68 9.62
CA VAL A 81 -6.99 11.89 8.80
C VAL A 81 -6.64 11.99 7.32
N GLN A 82 -6.32 13.19 6.82
CA GLN A 82 -5.88 13.39 5.44
C GLN A 82 -4.60 12.59 5.13
N LEU A 83 -3.57 12.73 5.97
CA LEU A 83 -2.30 12.00 5.80
C LEU A 83 -2.50 10.48 5.84
N LYS A 84 -3.36 9.97 6.72
CA LYS A 84 -3.69 8.53 6.76
C LYS A 84 -4.33 8.05 5.46
N ASN A 85 -5.18 8.87 4.83
CA ASN A 85 -5.80 8.53 3.55
C ASN A 85 -4.79 8.56 2.40
N GLU A 86 -3.87 9.52 2.40
CA GLU A 86 -2.78 9.59 1.42
C GLU A 86 -1.85 8.39 1.51
N ILE A 87 -1.44 7.99 2.72
CA ILE A 87 -0.64 6.78 2.95
C ILE A 87 -1.34 5.55 2.37
N LYS A 88 -2.64 5.37 2.63
CA LYS A 88 -3.43 4.26 2.07
C LYS A 88 -3.45 4.28 0.54
N LYS A 89 -3.55 5.47 -0.07
CA LYS A 89 -3.53 5.63 -1.53
C LYS A 89 -2.15 5.26 -2.10
N GLN A 90 -1.07 5.72 -1.48
CA GLN A 90 0.29 5.38 -1.89
C GLN A 90 0.58 3.88 -1.75
N GLN A 91 0.14 3.24 -0.66
CA GLN A 91 0.28 1.80 -0.47
C GLN A 91 -0.39 0.99 -1.59
N LYS A 92 -1.62 1.37 -1.98
CA LYS A 92 -2.31 0.74 -3.13
C LYS A 92 -1.57 0.93 -4.45
N GLN A 93 -0.97 2.11 -4.64
CA GLN A 93 -0.20 2.39 -5.85
C GLN A 93 1.08 1.55 -5.90
N ILE A 94 1.80 1.43 -4.78
CA ILE A 94 2.97 0.55 -4.65
C ILE A 94 2.60 -0.89 -4.97
N GLU A 95 1.50 -1.41 -4.41
CA GLU A 95 1.05 -2.78 -4.68
C GLU A 95 0.75 -3.00 -6.18
N LYS A 96 0.12 -2.01 -6.82
CA LYS A 96 -0.15 -2.07 -8.27
C LYS A 96 1.14 -2.08 -9.09
N GLU A 97 2.07 -1.19 -8.78
CA GLU A 97 3.37 -1.10 -9.47
C GLU A 97 4.20 -2.36 -9.26
N GLN A 98 4.21 -2.92 -8.05
CA GLN A 98 4.90 -4.18 -7.74
C GLN A 98 4.34 -5.34 -8.59
N ASN A 99 3.02 -5.41 -8.75
CA ASN A 99 2.39 -6.42 -9.60
C ASN A 99 2.75 -6.26 -11.08
N GLU A 100 2.85 -5.01 -11.56
CA GLU A 100 3.28 -4.71 -12.93
C GLU A 100 4.76 -5.06 -13.15
N CYS A 101 5.65 -4.71 -12.22
CA CYS A 101 7.05 -5.13 -12.23
C CYS A 101 7.18 -6.65 -12.29
N ASN A 102 6.46 -7.38 -11.44
CA ASN A 102 6.45 -8.84 -11.43
C ASN A 102 5.99 -9.44 -12.78
N LEU A 103 5.01 -8.80 -13.43
CA LEU A 103 4.54 -9.22 -14.75
C LEU A 103 5.62 -8.99 -15.83
N LEU A 104 6.25 -7.82 -15.81
CA LEU A 104 7.33 -7.46 -16.73
C LEU A 104 8.56 -8.36 -16.55
N GLU A 105 8.92 -8.71 -15.32
CA GLU A 105 10.00 -9.67 -15.04
C GLU A 105 9.69 -11.07 -15.60
N LYS A 106 8.46 -11.57 -15.40
CA LYS A 106 8.01 -12.85 -15.98
C LYS A 106 8.05 -12.81 -17.50
N PHE A 107 7.58 -11.72 -18.10
CA PHE A 107 7.61 -11.53 -19.55
C PHE A 107 9.06 -11.55 -20.07
N THR A 108 9.94 -10.77 -19.45
CA THR A 108 11.37 -10.67 -19.83
C THR A 108 12.07 -12.02 -19.68
N THR A 109 11.81 -12.74 -18.60
CA THR A 109 12.34 -14.10 -18.38
C THR A 109 11.85 -15.08 -19.45
N SER A 110 10.59 -14.99 -19.84
CA SER A 110 10.02 -15.83 -20.91
C SER A 110 10.63 -15.50 -22.28
N ILE A 111 10.86 -14.22 -22.57
CA ILE A 111 11.47 -13.76 -23.82
C ILE A 111 12.93 -14.20 -23.87
N ASN A 112 13.69 -14.01 -22.78
CA ASN A 112 15.09 -14.43 -22.70
C ASN A 112 15.28 -15.95 -22.87
N LYS A 113 14.32 -16.77 -22.44
CA LYS A 113 14.33 -18.22 -22.70
C LYS A 113 14.08 -18.58 -24.16
N ARG A 114 13.37 -17.74 -24.90
CA ARG A 114 13.02 -17.96 -26.33
C ARG A 114 13.96 -17.25 -27.29
N LEU A 115 14.76 -16.31 -26.77
CA LEU A 115 15.79 -15.62 -27.52
C LEU A 115 16.87 -16.63 -27.91
N VAL A 116 16.85 -17.01 -29.19
CA VAL A 116 17.95 -17.69 -29.85
C VAL A 116 18.90 -16.60 -30.34
N SER A 117 20.20 -16.77 -30.15
CA SER A 117 21.15 -15.76 -30.63
C SER A 117 21.09 -15.68 -32.16
N GLU A 118 21.31 -14.49 -32.72
CA GLU A 118 21.32 -14.31 -34.17
C GLU A 118 22.34 -15.24 -34.86
N ALA A 119 23.48 -15.48 -34.20
CA ALA A 119 24.48 -16.44 -34.65
C ALA A 119 23.96 -17.90 -34.67
N GLN A 120 23.21 -18.32 -33.64
CA GLN A 120 22.57 -19.65 -33.62
C GLN A 120 21.49 -19.77 -34.70
N MET A 121 20.75 -18.70 -34.96
CA MET A 121 19.74 -18.65 -36.02
C MET A 121 20.38 -18.75 -37.40
N GLN A 122 21.45 -17.98 -37.65
CA GLN A 122 22.22 -18.02 -38.90
C GLN A 122 22.88 -19.39 -39.13
N SER A 123 23.46 -20.00 -38.09
CA SER A 123 24.00 -21.37 -38.18
C SER A 123 22.91 -22.37 -38.57
N SER A 124 21.74 -22.28 -37.94
CA SER A 124 20.63 -23.19 -38.25
C SER A 124 20.10 -23.02 -39.68
N VAL A 125 20.07 -21.78 -40.19
CA VAL A 125 19.75 -21.51 -41.60
C VAL A 125 20.79 -22.13 -42.53
N GLN A 126 22.08 -21.95 -42.26
CA GLN A 126 23.15 -22.56 -43.06
C GLN A 126 23.10 -24.09 -43.04
N ASP A 127 22.80 -24.70 -41.89
CA ASP A 127 22.64 -26.15 -41.76
C ASP A 127 21.47 -26.66 -42.59
N ILE A 128 20.34 -25.94 -42.60
CA ILE A 128 19.16 -26.25 -43.41
C ILE A 128 19.49 -26.10 -44.90
N GLU A 129 20.10 -24.99 -45.31
CA GLU A 129 20.50 -24.73 -46.70
C GLU A 129 21.46 -25.80 -47.23
N SER A 130 22.46 -26.18 -46.43
CA SER A 130 23.41 -27.23 -46.79
C SER A 130 22.74 -28.60 -46.90
N SER A 131 21.77 -28.90 -46.02
CA SER A 131 20.99 -30.14 -46.06
C SER A 131 20.07 -30.19 -47.28
N MET A 132 19.42 -29.07 -47.61
CA MET A 132 18.63 -28.93 -48.83
C MET A 132 19.48 -29.14 -50.07
N LYS A 133 20.68 -28.54 -50.11
CA LYS A 133 21.60 -28.71 -51.23
C LYS A 133 22.05 -30.16 -51.40
N LYS A 134 22.40 -30.85 -50.31
CA LYS A 134 22.73 -32.29 -50.35
C LYS A 134 21.56 -33.14 -50.82
N LEU A 135 20.34 -32.85 -50.38
CA LEU A 135 19.14 -33.54 -50.84
C LEU A 135 18.90 -33.32 -52.33
N GLN A 136 19.08 -32.08 -52.80
CA GLN A 136 18.97 -31.74 -54.21
C GLN A 136 20.05 -32.45 -55.04
N GLU A 137 21.31 -32.43 -54.60
CA GLU A 137 22.41 -33.13 -55.26
C GLU A 137 22.13 -34.64 -55.33
N HIS A 138 21.59 -35.24 -54.26
CA HIS A 138 21.15 -36.64 -54.25
C HIS A 138 20.00 -36.90 -55.23
N LEU A 139 19.03 -35.98 -55.32
CA LEU A 139 17.94 -36.06 -56.28
C LEU A 139 18.46 -35.98 -57.73
N ASP A 140 19.43 -35.10 -57.97
CA ASP A 140 20.02 -34.89 -59.30
C ASP A 140 20.96 -36.06 -59.68
N THR A 141 21.59 -36.74 -58.71
CA THR A 141 22.37 -37.98 -58.97
C THR A 141 21.51 -39.23 -59.07
N LEU A 142 20.29 -39.20 -58.53
CA LEU A 142 19.28 -40.22 -58.80
C LEU A 142 18.84 -40.05 -60.25
N ASN A 143 19.50 -40.79 -61.14
CA ASN A 143 19.20 -40.83 -62.56
C ASN A 143 17.90 -41.63 -62.76
N ILE A 144 16.77 -41.03 -62.36
CA ILE A 144 15.43 -41.58 -62.49
C ILE A 144 15.07 -41.49 -63.98
N PRO A 145 14.85 -42.62 -64.67
CA PRO A 145 14.43 -42.59 -66.08
C PRO A 145 13.16 -41.75 -66.23
N ASP A 146 13.04 -40.96 -67.30
CA ASP A 146 11.85 -40.12 -67.56
C ASP A 146 10.54 -40.95 -67.60
N ASP A 147 10.66 -42.25 -67.84
CA ASP A 147 9.55 -43.23 -67.89
C ASP A 147 9.29 -43.93 -66.54
N PHE A 148 9.99 -43.56 -65.46
CA PHE A 148 9.89 -44.24 -64.16
C PHE A 148 8.64 -43.78 -63.40
N ASN A 149 7.58 -44.57 -63.50
CA ASN A 149 6.32 -44.30 -62.82
C ASN A 149 6.36 -44.79 -61.35
N ILE A 150 6.66 -43.86 -60.44
CA ILE A 150 6.72 -44.11 -58.99
C ILE A 150 5.37 -44.61 -58.46
N ASP A 151 4.25 -44.09 -58.96
CA ASP A 151 2.91 -44.47 -58.50
C ASP A 151 2.56 -45.92 -58.85
N GLU A 152 2.97 -46.37 -60.03
CA GLU A 152 2.78 -47.76 -60.46
C GLU A 152 3.66 -48.74 -59.66
N LEU A 153 4.87 -48.31 -59.29
CA LEU A 153 5.76 -49.07 -58.40
C LEU A 153 5.18 -49.18 -56.99
N ILE A 154 4.67 -48.07 -56.43
CA ILE A 154 4.01 -48.06 -55.12
C ILE A 154 2.82 -49.01 -55.12
N GLN A 155 1.96 -48.97 -56.15
CA GLN A 155 0.85 -49.90 -56.31
C GLN A 155 1.30 -51.36 -56.35
N LYS A 156 2.33 -51.69 -57.15
CA LYS A 156 2.87 -53.07 -57.22
C LYS A 156 3.47 -53.54 -55.89
N VAL A 157 4.15 -52.66 -55.16
CA VAL A 157 4.70 -52.96 -53.82
C VAL A 157 3.59 -53.20 -52.81
N GLU A 158 2.53 -52.41 -52.83
CA GLU A 158 1.35 -52.61 -51.99
C GLU A 158 0.63 -53.94 -52.31
N LEU A 159 0.47 -54.26 -53.60
CA LEU A 159 -0.08 -55.54 -54.04
C LEU A 159 0.77 -56.73 -53.55
N LEU A 160 2.10 -56.67 -53.70
CA LEU A 160 3.03 -57.70 -53.23
C LEU A 160 3.01 -57.86 -51.69
N LYS A 161 2.85 -56.76 -50.96
CA LYS A 161 2.70 -56.78 -49.49
C LYS A 161 1.37 -57.45 -49.08
N ASN A 162 0.32 -57.23 -49.85
CA ASN A 162 -1.00 -57.82 -49.64
C ASN A 162 -1.07 -59.30 -50.07
N GLU A 163 -0.26 -59.73 -51.03
CA GLU A 163 -0.12 -61.14 -51.42
C GLU A 163 0.71 -61.94 -50.39
N LYS A 164 1.86 -61.42 -49.95
CA LYS A 164 2.68 -62.07 -48.90
C LYS A 164 1.97 -62.22 -47.54
N SER A 165 1.00 -61.36 -47.27
CA SER A 165 0.19 -61.44 -46.05
C SER A 165 -0.99 -62.42 -46.17
N LYS A 166 -1.32 -62.86 -47.40
CA LYS A 166 -2.22 -64.00 -47.66
C LYS A 166 -1.46 -65.32 -47.61
N ASP A 167 -0.27 -65.41 -48.19
CA ASP A 167 0.56 -66.63 -48.15
C ASP A 167 1.02 -67.03 -46.74
N LYS A 168 1.19 -66.06 -45.84
CA LYS A 168 1.48 -66.33 -44.41
C LYS A 168 0.28 -66.79 -43.58
N LYS A 169 -0.93 -66.80 -44.15
CA LYS A 169 -2.16 -67.25 -43.48
C LYS A 169 -2.62 -68.64 -43.97
N GLU A 170 -1.93 -69.23 -44.94
CA GLU A 170 -2.25 -70.55 -45.50
C GLU A 170 -1.26 -71.67 -45.10
N PHE A 171 -0.50 -71.47 -44.02
CA PHE A 171 0.20 -72.53 -43.30
C PHE A 171 -0.16 -72.53 -41.81
#